data_AF-A0A7V8WU99-F1
#
_entry.id   AF-A0A7V8WU99-F1
#
_cell.length_a   1.000
_cell.length_b   1.000
_cell.length_c   1.000
_cell.angle_alpha   90.00
_cell.angle_beta   90.00
_cell.angle_gamma   90.00
#
_symmetry.space_group_name_H-M   'P 1'
#
loop_
_entity.id
_entity.type
_entity.pdbx_description
1 polymer ?
#
loop_
_entity_poly.entity_id
_entity_poly.type
_entity_poly.pdbx_seq_one_letter_code
_entity_poly.pdbx_strand_id
1 'polypeptide(L)'
;MTSNGRTAEFATARRRSFQESGCESVQDILNIAATAEAFAVTALGGALESAADGTLALSEEAIQSLQAARAAEQAHYEFLIDNGAEPLTTTFTIPDEALLTDPATFLTTLITLEEAFIAAYIAAAQQFVAQGEDKLARVALQIGAVEAEHRAGVRFFAIEAGVIEGVPNDVAFEQALYGSVSEAAAALEELGFIDGEGTEVEYPGPGEIDMELVRNREP
;
A
#
# COMPACT_ATOMS: atom_id res chain seq x y z
N MET A 1 31.15 -10.61 -5.08
CA MET A 1 30.44 -10.73 -6.37
C MET A 1 29.35 -11.78 -6.20
N THR A 2 28.17 -11.31 -5.82
CA THR A 2 26.87 -11.97 -5.55
C THR A 2 26.19 -10.97 -4.60
N SER A 3 24.98 -10.45 -4.75
CA SER A 3 23.79 -10.80 -5.51
C SER A 3 23.01 -9.48 -5.69
N ASN A 4 22.87 -8.97 -6.92
CA ASN A 4 22.09 -7.77 -7.24
C ASN A 4 20.98 -8.12 -8.25
N GLY A 5 20.29 -9.24 -8.01
CA GLY A 5 19.50 -9.92 -9.02
C GLY A 5 17.98 -9.85 -8.85
N ARG A 6 17.45 -9.28 -7.77
CA ARG A 6 15.99 -9.31 -7.50
C ARG A 6 15.30 -7.94 -7.49
N THR A 7 16.04 -6.84 -7.51
CA THR A 7 15.45 -5.48 -7.62
C THR A 7 15.19 -5.04 -9.06
N ALA A 8 15.57 -5.85 -10.07
CA ALA A 8 15.51 -5.48 -11.48
C ALA A 8 14.27 -5.99 -12.24
N GLU A 9 13.39 -6.76 -11.61
CA GLU A 9 12.30 -7.45 -12.34
C GLU A 9 11.06 -6.57 -12.60
N PHE A 10 10.92 -5.43 -11.92
CA PHE A 10 9.87 -4.45 -12.24
C PHE A 10 10.25 -3.48 -13.38
N ALA A 11 11.54 -3.39 -13.74
CA ALA A 11 12.04 -2.35 -14.65
C ALA A 11 11.88 -2.65 -16.16
N THR A 12 11.14 -3.71 -16.54
CA THR A 12 10.86 -4.00 -17.96
C THR A 12 9.37 -4.10 -18.25
N ALA A 13 8.58 -3.13 -17.77
CA ALA A 13 7.25 -2.89 -18.30
C ALA A 13 7.37 -2.40 -19.76
N ARG A 14 7.29 -3.36 -20.70
CA ARG A 14 6.99 -3.08 -22.11
C ARG A 14 5.84 -2.08 -22.16
N ARG A 15 5.90 -1.10 -23.05
CA ARG A 15 4.76 -0.23 -23.44
C ARG A 15 3.53 -1.12 -23.67
N ARG A 16 2.69 -1.32 -22.64
CA ARG A 16 1.30 -1.69 -22.82
C ARG A 16 0.68 -0.45 -23.43
N SER A 17 0.13 -0.58 -24.64
CA SER A 17 -0.83 0.40 -25.14
C SER A 17 -1.87 0.65 -24.05
N PHE A 18 -2.47 1.84 -24.00
CA PHE A 18 -3.74 2.07 -23.30
C PHE A 18 -4.80 1.13 -23.89
N GLN A 19 -4.76 -0.11 -23.46
CA GLN A 19 -5.69 -1.13 -23.84
C GLN A 19 -6.68 -1.11 -22.71
N GLU A 20 -7.92 -0.72 -23.01
CA GLU A 20 -9.01 -0.76 -22.05
C GLU A 20 -9.12 -2.19 -21.54
N SER A 21 -8.62 -2.44 -20.32
CA SER A 21 -9.14 -3.50 -19.49
C SER A 21 -10.65 -3.29 -19.42
N GLY A 22 -11.44 -4.35 -19.56
CA GLY A 22 -12.90 -4.23 -19.43
C GLY A 22 -13.24 -3.52 -18.12
N CYS A 23 -14.22 -2.61 -18.14
CA CYS A 23 -14.55 -1.81 -16.96
C CYS A 23 -14.95 -2.72 -15.80
N GLU A 24 -14.20 -2.68 -14.70
CA GLU A 24 -14.58 -3.32 -13.45
C GLU A 24 -15.81 -2.63 -12.88
N SER A 25 -16.68 -3.38 -12.20
CA SER A 25 -17.81 -2.75 -11.54
C SER A 25 -17.31 -1.86 -10.41
N VAL A 26 -18.06 -0.79 -10.10
CA VAL A 26 -17.80 0.07 -8.94
C VAL A 26 -17.63 -0.77 -7.67
N GLN A 27 -18.47 -1.79 -7.49
CA GLN A 27 -18.41 -2.68 -6.32
C GLN A 27 -17.12 -3.49 -6.26
N ASP A 28 -16.67 -4.05 -7.39
CA ASP A 28 -15.40 -4.80 -7.42
C ASP A 28 -14.22 -3.91 -7.05
N ILE A 29 -14.20 -2.68 -7.57
CA ILE A 29 -13.16 -1.68 -7.23
C ILE A 29 -13.18 -1.37 -5.73
N LEU A 30 -14.35 -1.12 -5.14
CA LEU A 30 -14.49 -0.83 -3.71
C LEU A 30 -14.06 -2.02 -2.84
N ASN A 31 -14.46 -3.24 -3.19
CA ASN A 31 -14.11 -4.46 -2.47
C ASN A 31 -12.60 -4.71 -2.49
N ILE A 32 -11.96 -4.53 -3.65
CA ILE A 32 -10.51 -4.71 -3.79
C ILE A 32 -9.77 -3.61 -3.02
N ALA A 33 -10.17 -2.35 -3.16
CA ALA A 33 -9.57 -1.25 -2.41
C ALA A 33 -9.66 -1.50 -0.90
N ALA A 34 -10.83 -1.91 -0.39
CA ALA A 34 -10.99 -2.21 1.03
C ALA A 34 -10.13 -3.41 1.49
N THR A 35 -9.88 -4.38 0.61
CA THR A 35 -8.95 -5.48 0.88
C THR A 35 -7.51 -4.97 1.00
N ALA A 36 -7.09 -4.06 0.12
CA ALA A 36 -5.76 -3.46 0.16
C ALA A 36 -5.56 -2.59 1.42
N GLU A 37 -6.55 -1.77 1.79
CA GLU A 37 -6.50 -0.96 3.02
C GLU A 37 -6.45 -1.83 4.28
N ALA A 38 -7.27 -2.89 4.34
CA ALA A 38 -7.21 -3.85 5.45
C ALA A 38 -5.83 -4.53 5.54
N PHE A 39 -5.22 -4.86 4.41
CA PHE A 39 -3.85 -5.39 4.37
C PHE A 39 -2.86 -4.37 4.92
N ALA A 40 -2.91 -3.12 4.48
CA ALA A 40 -1.99 -2.07 4.93
C ALA A 40 -2.08 -1.83 6.45
N VAL A 41 -3.30 -1.74 7.00
CA VAL A 41 -3.54 -1.64 8.45
C VAL A 41 -2.91 -2.82 9.20
N THR A 42 -3.07 -4.03 8.68
CA THR A 42 -2.58 -5.27 9.29
C THR A 42 -1.06 -5.37 9.25
N ALA A 43 -0.46 -5.11 8.09
CA ALA A 43 0.98 -5.16 7.88
C ALA A 43 1.71 -4.12 8.75
N LEU A 44 1.19 -2.90 8.83
CA LEU A 44 1.73 -1.86 9.71
C LEU A 44 1.59 -2.23 11.19
N GLY A 45 0.50 -2.91 11.58
CA GLY A 45 0.36 -3.44 12.93
C GLY A 45 1.48 -4.41 13.31
N GLY A 46 1.77 -5.38 12.45
CA GLY A 46 2.85 -6.33 12.67
C GLY A 46 4.23 -5.66 12.78
N ALA A 47 4.52 -4.72 11.88
CA ALA A 47 5.78 -3.97 11.91
C ALA A 47 5.92 -3.12 13.18
N LEU A 48 4.83 -2.47 13.64
CA LEU A 48 4.82 -1.69 14.87
C LEU A 48 5.00 -2.56 16.11
N GLU A 49 4.41 -3.75 16.15
CA GLU A 49 4.64 -4.71 17.23
C GLU A 49 6.11 -5.15 17.30
N SER A 50 6.69 -5.52 16.15
CA SER A 50 8.10 -5.88 16.06
C SER A 50 9.04 -4.71 16.35
N ALA A 51 8.64 -3.47 16.06
CA ALA A 51 9.42 -2.30 16.45
C ALA A 51 9.36 -2.05 17.96
N ALA A 52 8.19 -2.26 18.58
CA ALA A 52 7.98 -2.06 20.01
C ALA A 52 8.75 -3.07 20.88
N ASP A 53 8.94 -4.31 20.42
CA ASP A 53 9.74 -5.32 21.11
C ASP A 53 11.25 -5.29 20.77
N GLY A 54 11.64 -4.46 19.80
CA GLY A 54 13.01 -4.25 19.36
C GLY A 54 13.52 -5.24 18.31
N THR A 55 12.65 -6.10 17.79
CA THR A 55 12.97 -7.04 16.70
C THR A 55 13.18 -6.33 15.37
N LEU A 56 12.37 -5.31 15.08
CA LEU A 56 12.52 -4.44 13.91
C LEU A 56 13.13 -3.10 14.33
N ALA A 57 14.42 -2.89 14.04
CA ALA A 57 15.13 -1.69 14.44
C ALA A 57 14.77 -0.45 13.59
N LEU A 58 13.74 0.28 13.99
CA LEU A 58 13.34 1.57 13.42
C LEU A 58 13.67 2.74 14.35
N SER A 59 13.81 3.94 13.81
CA SER A 59 13.92 5.15 14.62
C SER A 59 12.58 5.51 15.28
N GLU A 60 12.59 6.26 16.37
CA GLU A 60 11.36 6.73 17.03
C GLU A 60 10.48 7.55 16.07
N GLU A 61 11.09 8.36 15.21
CA GLU A 61 10.37 9.16 14.21
C GLU A 61 9.74 8.28 13.12
N ALA A 62 10.43 7.23 12.68
CA ALA A 62 9.84 6.26 11.75
C ALA A 62 8.65 5.53 12.38
N ILE A 63 8.76 5.11 13.65
CA ILE A 63 7.66 4.46 14.38
C ILE A 63 6.46 5.41 14.47
N GLN A 64 6.67 6.67 14.84
CA GLN A 64 5.60 7.67 14.89
C GLN A 64 4.94 7.87 13.52
N SER A 65 5.72 7.91 12.45
CA SER A 65 5.20 8.02 11.08
C SER A 65 4.36 6.81 10.69
N LEU A 66 4.78 5.60 11.04
CA LEU A 66 4.03 4.37 10.74
C LEU A 66 2.74 4.26 11.55
N GLN A 67 2.71 4.76 12.79
CA GLN A 67 1.47 4.85 13.57
C GLN A 67 0.46 5.77 12.91
N ALA A 68 0.91 6.94 12.41
CA ALA A 68 0.06 7.87 11.69
C ALA A 68 -0.41 7.29 10.34
N ALA A 69 0.47 6.62 9.59
CA ALA A 69 0.10 5.93 8.36
C ALA A 69 -0.96 4.87 8.61
N ARG A 70 -0.77 4.01 9.63
CA ARG A 70 -1.76 2.97 10.00
C ARG A 70 -3.14 3.56 10.33
N ALA A 71 -3.17 4.71 10.99
CA ALA A 71 -4.41 5.41 11.28
C ALA A 71 -5.06 6.02 10.01
N ALA A 72 -4.26 6.46 9.03
CA ALA A 72 -4.76 6.91 7.73
C ALA A 72 -5.37 5.75 6.93
N GLU A 73 -4.69 4.60 6.85
CA GLU A 73 -5.23 3.42 6.17
C GLU A 73 -6.50 2.90 6.83
N GLN A 74 -6.58 2.98 8.16
CA GLN A 74 -7.81 2.65 8.86
C GLN A 74 -8.96 3.59 8.47
N ALA A 75 -8.70 4.89 8.30
CA ALA A 75 -9.70 5.84 7.83
C ALA A 75 -10.13 5.59 6.38
N HIS A 76 -9.18 5.21 5.50
CA HIS A 76 -9.46 4.82 4.12
C HIS A 76 -10.35 3.57 4.09
N TYR A 77 -9.99 2.54 4.85
CA TYR A 77 -10.76 1.31 5.01
C TYR A 77 -12.19 1.61 5.50
N GLU A 78 -12.34 2.37 6.59
CA GLU A 78 -13.65 2.72 7.15
C GLU A 78 -14.52 3.47 6.15
N PHE A 79 -13.95 4.42 5.40
CA PHE A 79 -14.67 5.11 4.34
C PHE A 79 -15.21 4.13 3.29
N LEU A 80 -14.40 3.18 2.84
CA LEU A 80 -14.81 2.20 1.83
C LEU A 80 -15.92 1.29 2.36
N ILE A 81 -15.80 0.79 3.60
CA ILE A 81 -16.82 -0.03 4.27
C ILE A 81 -18.13 0.75 4.42
N ASP A 82 -18.09 2.01 4.87
CA ASP A 82 -19.27 2.86 5.01
C ASP A 82 -19.96 3.16 3.66
N ASN A 83 -19.23 3.03 2.55
CA ASN A 83 -19.74 3.14 1.19
C ASN A 83 -20.07 1.78 0.54
N GLY A 84 -20.19 0.73 1.36
CA GLY A 84 -20.71 -0.57 0.95
C GLY A 84 -19.66 -1.53 0.39
N ALA A 85 -18.36 -1.28 0.59
CA ALA A 85 -17.34 -2.26 0.28
C ALA A 85 -17.47 -3.50 1.16
N GLU A 86 -17.22 -4.67 0.57
CA GLU A 86 -17.07 -5.95 1.24
C GLU A 86 -15.68 -6.50 0.85
N PRO A 87 -14.68 -6.45 1.76
CA PRO A 87 -13.34 -6.95 1.45
C PRO A 87 -13.38 -8.40 0.98
N LEU A 88 -12.53 -8.73 0.01
CA LEU A 88 -12.41 -10.08 -0.55
C LEU A 88 -11.84 -11.06 0.49
N THR A 89 -10.97 -10.56 1.38
CA THR A 89 -10.44 -11.26 2.55
C THR A 89 -10.12 -10.25 3.65
N THR A 90 -10.08 -10.72 4.89
CA THR A 90 -9.53 -10.00 6.05
C THR A 90 -8.37 -10.76 6.70
N THR A 91 -7.95 -11.87 6.08
CA THR A 91 -6.81 -12.68 6.48
C THR A 91 -5.72 -12.46 5.45
N PHE A 92 -4.53 -12.08 5.93
CA PHE A 92 -3.36 -11.81 5.10
C PHE A 92 -2.20 -12.69 5.52
N THR A 93 -1.22 -12.82 4.64
CA THR A 93 -0.04 -13.63 4.86
C THR A 93 1.19 -12.72 4.95
N ILE A 94 2.10 -12.99 5.89
CA ILE A 94 3.45 -12.44 5.90
C ILE A 94 4.37 -13.43 5.17
N PRO A 95 4.71 -13.21 3.89
CA PRO A 95 5.41 -14.20 3.05
C PRO A 95 6.89 -14.35 3.41
N ASP A 96 7.49 -13.34 4.04
CA ASP A 96 8.88 -13.34 4.48
C ASP A 96 8.97 -12.71 5.87
N GLU A 97 9.44 -13.49 6.86
CA GLU A 97 9.67 -13.00 8.24
C GLU A 97 10.71 -11.87 8.30
N ALA A 98 11.55 -11.72 7.26
CA ALA A 98 12.47 -10.58 7.14
C ALA A 98 11.74 -9.23 7.14
N LEU A 99 10.48 -9.19 6.71
CA LEU A 99 9.64 -7.97 6.78
C LEU A 99 9.44 -7.45 8.20
N LEU A 100 9.54 -8.33 9.19
CA LEU A 100 9.32 -8.01 10.60
C LEU A 100 10.62 -7.94 11.41
N THR A 101 11.77 -8.23 10.78
CA THR A 101 13.06 -8.36 11.49
C THR A 101 14.19 -7.56 10.86
N ASP A 102 14.09 -7.20 9.58
CA ASP A 102 15.13 -6.48 8.84
C ASP A 102 14.62 -5.12 8.33
N PRO A 103 15.12 -3.99 8.85
CA PRO A 103 14.70 -2.66 8.42
C PRO A 103 14.87 -2.40 6.92
N ALA A 104 15.90 -2.95 6.28
CA ALA A 104 16.11 -2.77 4.85
C ALA A 104 15.02 -3.48 4.03
N THR A 105 14.73 -4.73 4.35
CA THR A 105 13.66 -5.52 3.72
C THR A 105 12.29 -4.89 3.97
N PHE A 106 12.01 -4.45 5.20
CA PHE A 106 10.77 -3.76 5.55
C PHE A 106 10.59 -2.47 4.73
N LEU A 107 11.55 -1.54 4.79
CA LEU A 107 11.41 -0.24 4.13
C LEU A 107 11.35 -0.34 2.60
N THR A 108 12.13 -1.24 1.99
CA THR A 108 12.08 -1.44 0.53
C THR A 108 10.80 -2.10 0.06
N THR A 109 10.26 -3.03 0.85
CA THR A 109 8.95 -3.62 0.58
C THR A 109 7.85 -2.58 0.72
N LEU A 110 7.87 -1.78 1.78
CA LEU A 110 6.86 -0.75 1.99
C LEU A 110 6.87 0.26 0.83
N ILE A 111 8.03 0.72 0.37
CA ILE A 111 8.12 1.58 -0.83
C ILE A 111 7.46 0.92 -2.06
N THR A 112 7.66 -0.39 -2.25
CA THR A 112 7.09 -1.14 -3.37
C THR A 112 5.57 -1.25 -3.26
N LEU A 113 5.05 -1.49 -2.05
CA LEU A 113 3.62 -1.55 -1.78
C LEU A 113 2.96 -0.20 -2.02
N GLU A 114 3.56 0.89 -1.55
CA GLU A 114 3.07 2.25 -1.80
C GLU A 114 3.03 2.59 -3.29
N GLU A 115 4.04 2.16 -4.07
CA GLU A 115 4.02 2.32 -5.53
C GLU A 115 2.86 1.56 -6.19
N ALA A 116 2.54 0.37 -5.69
CA ALA A 116 1.39 -0.40 -6.14
C ALA A 116 0.06 0.27 -5.74
N PHE A 117 -0.08 0.77 -4.51
CA PHE A 117 -1.29 1.45 -4.04
C PHE A 117 -1.56 2.74 -4.80
N ILE A 118 -0.55 3.58 -5.02
CA ILE A 118 -0.67 4.78 -5.87
C ILE A 118 -1.17 4.41 -7.27
N ALA A 119 -0.58 3.37 -7.88
CA ALA A 119 -0.98 2.91 -9.21
C ALA A 119 -2.42 2.34 -9.22
N ALA A 120 -2.82 1.64 -8.16
CA ALA A 120 -4.18 1.11 -7.99
C ALA A 120 -5.21 2.24 -7.90
N TYR A 121 -4.93 3.29 -7.12
CA TYR A 121 -5.82 4.44 -7.00
C TYR A 121 -5.89 5.30 -8.27
N ILE A 122 -4.81 5.37 -9.06
CA ILE A 122 -4.86 5.94 -10.42
C ILE A 122 -5.81 5.14 -11.32
N ALA A 123 -5.73 3.81 -11.29
CA ALA A 123 -6.62 2.93 -12.06
C ALA A 123 -8.08 3.04 -11.59
N ALA A 124 -8.31 3.10 -10.27
CA ALA A 124 -9.62 3.31 -9.67
C ALA A 124 -10.24 4.63 -10.12
N ALA A 125 -9.49 5.74 -10.02
CA ALA A 125 -9.97 7.05 -10.45
C ALA A 125 -10.36 7.07 -11.93
N GLN A 126 -9.54 6.47 -12.80
CA GLN A 126 -9.85 6.36 -14.23
C GLN A 126 -11.16 5.59 -14.47
N GLN A 127 -11.36 4.46 -13.78
CA GLN A 127 -12.55 3.64 -13.95
C GLN A 127 -13.81 4.27 -13.36
N PHE A 128 -13.70 4.97 -12.23
CA PHE A 128 -14.81 5.73 -11.67
C PHE A 128 -15.25 6.86 -12.61
N VAL A 129 -14.31 7.60 -13.21
CA VAL A 129 -14.65 8.62 -14.22
C VAL A 129 -15.33 7.99 -15.45
N ALA A 130 -14.84 6.84 -15.93
CA ALA A 130 -15.45 6.14 -17.06
C ALA A 130 -16.90 5.69 -16.78
N GLN A 131 -17.24 5.48 -15.50
CA GLN A 131 -18.57 5.07 -15.05
C GLN A 131 -19.47 6.24 -14.61
N GLY A 132 -18.95 7.48 -14.60
CA GLY A 132 -19.69 8.66 -14.13
C GLY A 132 -19.73 8.83 -12.61
N GLU A 133 -18.84 8.15 -11.89
CA GLU A 133 -18.73 8.18 -10.43
C GLU A 133 -17.76 9.26 -9.95
N ASP A 134 -18.02 10.52 -10.31
CA ASP A 134 -17.10 11.66 -10.09
C ASP A 134 -16.68 11.83 -8.61
N LYS A 135 -17.57 11.51 -7.67
CA LYS A 135 -17.28 11.59 -6.23
C LYS A 135 -16.28 10.53 -5.80
N LEU A 136 -16.45 9.29 -6.25
CA LEU A 136 -15.50 8.20 -5.95
C LEU A 136 -14.17 8.44 -6.65
N ALA A 137 -14.18 9.00 -7.86
CA ALA A 137 -12.96 9.43 -8.53
C ALA A 137 -12.18 10.48 -7.72
N ARG A 138 -12.88 11.47 -7.14
CA ARG A 138 -12.26 12.46 -6.25
C ARG A 138 -11.65 11.81 -5.01
N VAL A 139 -12.35 10.87 -4.38
CA VAL A 139 -11.83 10.17 -3.20
C VAL A 139 -10.62 9.31 -3.54
N ALA A 140 -10.65 8.57 -4.65
CA ALA A 140 -9.49 7.81 -5.12
C ALA A 140 -8.26 8.70 -5.34
N LEU A 141 -8.45 9.92 -5.86
CA LEU A 141 -7.36 10.90 -5.99
C LEU A 141 -6.86 11.44 -4.63
N GLN A 142 -7.75 11.60 -3.65
CA GLN A 142 -7.36 12.02 -2.30
C GLN A 142 -6.54 10.94 -1.60
N ILE A 143 -6.98 9.68 -1.65
CA ILE A 143 -6.26 8.55 -1.06
C ILE A 143 -4.92 8.37 -1.77
N GLY A 144 -4.90 8.29 -3.10
CA GLY A 144 -3.63 8.18 -3.85
C GLY A 144 -2.65 9.33 -3.60
N ALA A 145 -3.11 10.52 -3.20
CA ALA A 145 -2.24 11.60 -2.77
C ALA A 145 -1.64 11.37 -1.37
N VAL A 146 -2.39 10.74 -0.45
CA VAL A 146 -1.90 10.32 0.87
C VAL A 146 -0.87 9.19 0.72
N GLU A 147 -1.12 8.19 -0.13
CA GLU A 147 -0.13 7.14 -0.44
C GLU A 147 1.20 7.72 -0.96
N ALA A 148 1.12 8.80 -1.75
CA ALA A 148 2.32 9.50 -2.19
C ALA A 148 3.09 10.17 -1.02
N GLU A 149 2.39 10.67 0.00
CA GLU A 149 2.98 11.18 1.24
C GLU A 149 3.60 10.05 2.07
N HIS A 150 2.90 8.90 2.22
CA HIS A 150 3.43 7.71 2.87
C HIS A 150 4.74 7.25 2.20
N ARG A 151 4.73 7.03 0.88
CA ARG A 151 5.93 6.66 0.11
C ARG A 151 7.08 7.65 0.30
N ALA A 152 6.78 8.96 0.32
CA ALA A 152 7.79 9.99 0.52
C ALA A 152 8.42 9.89 1.93
N GLY A 153 7.60 9.68 2.96
CA GLY A 153 8.06 9.44 4.33
C GLY A 153 8.90 8.18 4.47
N VAL A 154 8.46 7.06 3.89
CA VAL A 154 9.21 5.80 3.92
C VAL A 154 10.55 5.93 3.19
N ARG A 155 10.59 6.61 2.04
CA ARG A 155 11.85 6.91 1.33
C ARG A 155 12.77 7.79 2.16
N PHE A 156 12.24 8.78 2.88
CA PHE A 156 13.04 9.59 3.81
C PHE A 156 13.73 8.71 4.86
N PHE A 157 12.99 7.83 5.55
CA PHE A 157 13.58 6.93 6.56
C PHE A 157 14.53 5.89 5.95
N ALA A 158 14.25 5.40 4.74
CA ALA A 158 15.15 4.50 4.03
C ALA A 158 16.49 5.17 3.66
N ILE A 159 16.48 6.46 3.30
CA ILE A 159 17.70 7.24 3.08
C ILE A 159 18.46 7.45 4.39
N GLU A 160 17.77 7.84 5.46
CA GLU A 160 18.40 8.03 6.78
C GLU A 160 19.04 6.74 7.31
N ALA A 161 18.40 5.59 7.07
CA ALA A 161 18.91 4.28 7.43
C ALA A 161 20.01 3.76 6.48
N GLY A 162 20.34 4.49 5.41
CA GLY A 162 21.33 4.07 4.41
C GLY A 162 20.90 2.86 3.57
N VAL A 163 19.60 2.59 3.49
CA VAL A 163 19.00 1.48 2.72
C VAL A 163 18.93 1.82 1.24
N ILE A 164 18.57 3.06 0.93
CA ILE A 164 18.55 3.61 -0.44
C ILE A 164 19.32 4.94 -0.49
N GLU A 165 19.67 5.36 -1.70
CA GLU A 165 20.35 6.63 -1.94
C GLU A 165 19.56 7.49 -2.93
N GLY A 166 19.66 8.82 -2.78
CA GLY A 166 19.07 9.79 -3.70
C GLY A 166 17.66 10.23 -3.31
N VAL A 167 17.35 11.50 -3.59
CA VAL A 167 16.00 12.07 -3.39
C VAL A 167 15.19 11.79 -4.65
N PRO A 168 13.98 11.21 -4.55
CA PRO A 168 13.14 10.86 -5.71
C PRO A 168 12.43 12.08 -6.30
N ASN A 169 13.17 12.98 -6.95
CA ASN A 169 12.69 14.26 -7.47
C ASN A 169 12.87 14.41 -8.99
N ASP A 170 12.94 13.29 -9.71
CA ASP A 170 13.33 13.21 -11.12
C ASP A 170 12.18 12.81 -12.06
N VAL A 171 10.98 12.59 -11.55
CA VAL A 171 9.79 12.22 -12.34
C VAL A 171 8.75 13.35 -12.38
N ALA A 172 8.06 13.47 -13.51
CA ALA A 172 7.00 14.46 -13.72
C ALA A 172 5.57 13.90 -13.53
N PHE A 173 5.43 12.57 -13.53
CA PHE A 173 4.17 11.84 -13.40
C PHE A 173 4.40 10.56 -12.61
N GLU A 174 3.39 10.15 -11.84
CA GLU A 174 3.37 8.84 -11.20
C GLU A 174 3.27 7.70 -12.23
N GLN A 175 3.67 6.51 -11.81
CA GLN A 175 3.55 5.32 -12.63
C GLN A 175 2.12 4.76 -12.56
N ALA A 176 1.44 4.69 -13.70
CA ALA A 176 0.18 3.96 -13.84
C ALA A 176 0.49 2.50 -14.21
N LEU A 177 0.91 1.70 -13.21
CA LEU A 177 1.36 0.32 -13.40
C LEU A 177 0.23 -0.62 -13.86
N TYR A 178 -1.01 -0.30 -13.50
CA TYR A 178 -2.17 -1.15 -13.68
C TYR A 178 -3.21 -0.51 -14.61
N GLY A 179 -3.83 -1.34 -15.44
CA GLY A 179 -5.01 -0.95 -16.23
C GLY A 179 -6.33 -1.13 -15.48
N SER A 180 -6.32 -1.85 -14.34
CA SER A 180 -7.48 -2.07 -13.49
C SER A 180 -7.04 -2.33 -12.03
N VAL A 181 -7.98 -2.29 -11.09
CA VAL A 181 -7.69 -2.50 -9.66
C VAL A 181 -7.49 -3.99 -9.36
N SER A 182 -8.10 -4.91 -10.11
CA SER A 182 -7.80 -6.35 -10.02
C SER A 182 -6.36 -6.70 -10.40
N GLU A 183 -5.73 -5.95 -11.32
CA GLU A 183 -4.31 -6.17 -11.61
C GLU A 183 -3.43 -5.83 -10.39
N ALA A 184 -3.84 -4.87 -9.56
CA ALA A 184 -3.17 -4.56 -8.30
C ALA A 184 -3.39 -5.66 -7.24
N ALA A 185 -4.62 -6.18 -7.11
CA ALA A 185 -4.91 -7.31 -6.22
C ALA A 185 -4.08 -8.54 -6.59
N ALA A 186 -4.01 -8.87 -7.89
CA ALA A 186 -3.19 -9.97 -8.38
C ALA A 186 -1.70 -9.79 -8.06
N ALA A 187 -1.20 -8.55 -7.99
CA ALA A 187 0.18 -8.30 -7.57
C ALA A 187 0.40 -8.61 -6.08
N LEU A 188 -0.57 -8.33 -5.21
CA LEU A 188 -0.50 -8.72 -3.79
C LEU A 188 -0.54 -10.24 -3.60
N GLU A 189 -1.38 -10.93 -4.38
CA GLU A 189 -1.41 -12.40 -4.43
C GLU A 189 -0.07 -12.97 -4.92
N GLU A 190 0.50 -12.42 -6.00
CA GLU A 190 1.78 -12.87 -6.55
C GLU A 190 2.95 -12.66 -5.57
N LEU A 191 2.91 -11.57 -4.80
CA LEU A 191 3.88 -11.32 -3.72
C LEU A 191 3.65 -12.20 -2.48
N GLY A 192 2.54 -12.95 -2.44
CA GLY A 192 2.22 -13.88 -1.36
C GLY A 192 1.63 -13.23 -0.11
N PHE A 193 1.10 -12.01 -0.22
CA PHE A 193 0.41 -11.32 0.87
C PHE A 193 -1.05 -11.76 1.04
N ILE A 194 -1.63 -12.36 0.00
CA ILE A 194 -2.96 -12.96 -0.02
C ILE A 194 -2.79 -14.42 -0.44
N ASP A 195 -3.39 -15.36 0.30
CA ASP A 195 -3.33 -16.81 0.06
C ASP A 195 -1.91 -17.40 -0.10
N GLY A 196 -0.90 -16.76 0.53
CA GLY A 196 0.50 -17.21 0.50
C GLY A 196 0.84 -18.31 1.51
N GLU A 197 2.06 -18.86 1.44
CA GLU A 197 2.54 -19.95 2.32
C GLU A 197 3.14 -19.49 3.68
N GLY A 198 3.08 -18.19 3.98
CA GLY A 198 3.69 -17.58 5.18
C GLY A 198 2.80 -17.58 6.43
N THR A 199 3.10 -16.70 7.38
CA THR A 199 2.31 -16.59 8.63
C THR A 199 1.03 -15.81 8.37
N GLU A 200 -0.13 -16.42 8.67
CA GLU A 200 -1.42 -15.74 8.59
C GLU A 200 -1.61 -14.73 9.72
N VAL A 201 -2.16 -13.57 9.38
CA VAL A 201 -2.51 -12.49 10.29
C VAL A 201 -3.89 -11.95 9.91
N GLU A 202 -4.77 -11.87 10.89
CA GLU A 202 -6.11 -11.30 10.73
C GLU A 202 -6.09 -9.79 10.90
N TYR A 203 -6.88 -9.09 10.09
CA TYR A 203 -7.18 -7.68 10.31
C TYR A 203 -7.79 -7.45 11.71
N PRO A 204 -7.39 -6.38 12.44
CA PRO A 204 -6.53 -5.28 12.00
C PRO A 204 -5.03 -5.49 12.25
N GLY A 205 -4.58 -6.71 12.54
CA GLY A 205 -3.24 -6.97 13.06
C GLY A 205 -3.08 -6.56 14.52
N PRO A 206 -1.88 -6.74 15.10
CA PRO A 206 -1.63 -6.49 16.51
C PRO A 206 -1.61 -4.99 16.87
N GLY A 207 -1.83 -4.68 18.14
CA GLY A 207 -1.77 -3.30 18.69
C GLY A 207 -3.01 -2.44 18.41
N GLU A 208 -3.14 -1.36 19.18
CA GLU A 208 -4.23 -0.38 19.02
C GLU A 208 -3.97 0.57 17.84
N ILE A 209 -5.03 1.03 17.18
CA ILE A 209 -4.98 2.06 16.14
C ILE A 209 -5.38 3.40 16.77
N ASP A 210 -4.45 4.34 16.83
CA ASP A 210 -4.69 5.68 17.37
C ASP A 210 -5.19 6.64 16.28
N MET A 211 -6.51 6.75 16.17
CA MET A 211 -7.15 7.65 15.21
C MET A 211 -6.95 9.15 15.52
N GLU A 212 -6.42 9.52 16.70
CA GLU A 212 -6.11 10.92 17.01
C GLU A 212 -4.87 11.45 16.26
N LEU A 213 -4.06 10.53 15.69
CA LEU A 213 -2.88 10.88 14.90
C LEU A 213 -3.20 11.46 13.52
N VAL A 214 -4.42 11.23 13.03
CA VAL A 214 -4.87 11.73 11.73
C VAL A 214 -6.02 12.73 11.89
N ARG A 215 -6.06 13.71 10.98
CA ARG A 215 -7.15 14.69 10.92
C ARG A 215 -8.01 14.40 9.71
N ASN A 216 -9.26 14.04 9.95
CA ASN A 216 -10.22 13.86 8.86
C ASN A 216 -10.46 15.18 8.12
N ARG A 217 -10.23 15.14 6.80
CA ARG A 217 -10.66 16.15 5.84
C ARG A 217 -11.84 15.58 5.07
N GLU A 218 -12.76 16.43 4.63
CA GLU A 218 -13.93 15.95 3.89
C GLU A 218 -13.52 15.23 2.58
N PRO A 219 -13.98 13.98 2.39
CA PRO A 219 -13.83 13.27 1.12
C PRO A 219 -14.67 13.88 -0.02
#